data_AF-A0A067E3F6-F1
#
_entry.id   AF-A0A067E3F6-F1
#
_cell.length_a   1.000
_cell.length_b   1.000
_cell.length_c   1.000
_cell.angle_alpha   90.00
_cell.angle_beta   90.00
_cell.angle_gamma   90.00
#
_symmetry.space_group_name_H-M   'P 1'
#
loop_
_entity.id
_entity.type
_entity.pdbx_description
1 polymer ?
#
loop_
_entity_poly.entity_id
_entity_poly.type
_entity_poly.pdbx_seq_one_letter_code
_entity_poly.pdbx_strand_id
1 'polypeptide(L)'
;MSSQVKGKTVSNALTTEYEENLPLSSSYENAMQALSSLITRQKRGEQSHIAGRYGKLQRMSMYLKILGLEDRIAELKVIHVSGTKGKGSTCTFCEAILRECGFRTGLFTSPHLIDVRERFRINGLDITEDKFLFYFWECWHLLR
;
A
#
# COMPACT_ATOMS: atom_id res chain seq x y z
N MET A 1 -7.22 -0.13 -64.43
CA MET A 1 -8.26 0.88 -64.74
C MET A 1 -9.33 0.74 -63.67
N SER A 2 -9.81 1.74 -62.94
CA SER A 2 -9.46 3.15 -62.78
C SER A 2 -10.27 3.64 -61.57
N SER A 3 -9.68 4.57 -60.81
CA SER A 3 -10.34 5.67 -60.07
C SER A 3 -11.13 5.45 -58.78
N GLN A 4 -10.42 5.66 -57.67
CA GLN A 4 -10.61 6.70 -56.65
C GLN A 4 -11.95 7.48 -56.47
N VAL A 5 -12.41 7.48 -55.19
CA VAL A 5 -12.61 8.62 -54.24
C VAL A 5 -13.80 9.59 -54.45
N LYS A 6 -14.72 9.69 -53.46
CA LYS A 6 -14.83 10.75 -52.39
C LYS A 6 -16.24 10.81 -51.77
N GLY A 7 -16.31 11.00 -50.45
CA GLY A 7 -17.55 11.43 -49.76
C GLY A 7 -17.49 11.28 -48.25
N LYS A 8 -16.92 12.28 -47.55
CA LYS A 8 -17.01 12.44 -46.08
C LYS A 8 -18.44 12.80 -45.68
N THR A 9 -18.92 12.28 -44.55
CA THR A 9 -19.75 13.04 -43.59
C THR A 9 -19.48 12.51 -42.18
N VAL A 10 -19.28 13.45 -41.27
CA VAL A 10 -18.90 13.31 -39.86
C VAL A 10 -20.16 13.27 -39.01
N SER A 11 -20.23 12.41 -37.98
CA SER A 11 -20.41 12.81 -36.57
C SER A 11 -20.98 11.69 -35.67
N ASN A 12 -20.23 11.43 -34.59
CA ASN A 12 -20.66 11.09 -33.22
C ASN A 12 -21.75 10.04 -32.98
N ALA A 13 -21.30 8.90 -32.44
CA ALA A 13 -21.87 8.30 -31.24
C ALA A 13 -20.78 7.53 -30.47
N LEU A 14 -19.90 8.28 -29.81
CA LEU A 14 -19.11 7.79 -28.67
C LEU A 14 -20.00 7.90 -27.44
N THR A 15 -20.52 6.79 -26.92
CA THR A 15 -20.97 6.63 -25.52
C THR A 15 -21.54 5.23 -25.31
N THR A 16 -20.68 4.21 -25.30
CA THR A 16 -20.93 3.01 -24.49
C THR A 16 -19.61 2.26 -24.33
N GLU A 17 -19.28 1.90 -23.07
CA GLU A 17 -18.32 0.85 -22.69
C GLU A 17 -16.82 1.20 -22.76
N TYR A 18 -16.34 2.05 -21.85
CA TYR A 18 -14.90 2.13 -21.49
C TYR A 18 -14.65 2.27 -19.98
N GLU A 19 -15.55 1.73 -19.14
CA GLU A 19 -15.35 1.71 -17.67
C GLU A 19 -15.11 0.32 -17.07
N GLU A 20 -15.05 -0.74 -17.88
CA GLU A 20 -14.74 -2.08 -17.37
C GLU A 20 -13.46 -2.63 -17.99
N ASN A 21 -12.46 -2.87 -17.12
CA ASN A 21 -11.16 -3.53 -17.33
C ASN A 21 -9.98 -2.61 -17.71
N LEU A 22 -9.50 -1.81 -16.76
CA LEU A 22 -8.06 -1.52 -16.74
C LEU A 22 -7.31 -2.84 -16.47
N PRO A 23 -6.29 -3.21 -17.27
CA PRO A 23 -5.45 -4.36 -16.94
C PRO A 23 -4.81 -4.13 -15.57
N LEU A 24 -4.86 -5.13 -14.68
CA LEU A 24 -4.39 -5.06 -13.27
C LEU A 24 -3.05 -4.33 -13.11
N SER A 25 -2.10 -4.61 -14.02
CA SER A 25 -0.77 -3.96 -14.10
C SER A 25 -0.83 -2.42 -14.15
N SER A 26 -1.79 -1.83 -14.85
CA SER A 26 -1.93 -0.37 -14.94
C SER A 26 -2.50 0.26 -13.65
N SER A 27 -3.38 -0.46 -12.93
CA SER A 27 -3.91 -0.01 -11.63
C SER A 27 -2.84 -0.06 -10.55
N TYR A 28 -2.02 -1.12 -10.54
CA TYR A 28 -0.90 -1.25 -9.62
C TYR A 28 0.15 -0.17 -9.82
N GLU A 29 0.52 0.12 -11.07
CA GLU A 29 1.43 1.22 -11.39
C GLU A 29 0.88 2.57 -10.89
N ASN A 30 -0.41 2.84 -11.09
CA ASN A 30 -1.05 4.06 -10.59
C ASN A 30 -1.00 4.16 -9.06
N ALA A 31 -1.27 3.07 -8.35
CA ALA A 31 -1.15 3.02 -6.90
C ALA A 31 0.30 3.29 -6.45
N MET A 32 1.28 2.73 -7.16
CA MET A 32 2.69 2.96 -6.87
C MET A 32 3.16 4.38 -7.13
N GLN A 33 2.67 5.02 -8.21
CA GLN A 33 2.92 6.44 -8.47
C GLN A 33 2.31 7.32 -7.38
N ALA A 34 1.06 7.06 -7.00
CA ALA A 34 0.38 7.76 -5.92
C ALA A 34 1.11 7.60 -4.58
N LEU A 35 1.51 6.38 -4.22
CA LEU A 35 2.28 6.11 -3.00
C LEU A 35 3.62 6.85 -2.99
N SER A 36 4.34 6.84 -4.12
CA SER A 36 5.63 7.52 -4.26
C SER A 36 5.51 9.03 -4.09
N SER A 37 4.39 9.62 -4.52
CA SER A 37 4.12 11.06 -4.34
C SER A 37 4.03 11.49 -2.87
N LEU A 38 3.71 10.56 -1.94
CA LEU A 38 3.62 10.84 -0.51
C LEU A 38 4.97 10.84 0.20
N ILE A 39 6.01 10.28 -0.42
CA ILE A 39 7.34 10.15 0.21
C ILE A 39 8.01 11.52 0.22
N THR A 40 7.83 12.27 1.30
CA THR A 40 8.52 13.54 1.51
C THR A 40 10.00 13.24 1.73
N ARG A 41 10.87 13.80 0.87
CA ARG A 41 12.34 13.70 1.00
C ARG A 41 12.79 14.44 2.27
N GLN A 42 12.75 13.79 3.44
CA GLN A 42 13.39 14.36 4.63
C GLN A 42 14.91 14.30 4.44
N LYS A 43 15.57 15.46 4.42
CA LYS A 43 17.04 15.54 4.45
C LYS A 43 17.54 14.88 5.73
N ARG A 44 18.40 13.88 5.56
CA ARG A 44 19.08 13.19 6.67
C ARG A 44 19.96 14.22 7.40
N GLY A 45 19.55 14.64 8.59
CA GLY A 45 20.30 15.62 9.41
C GLY A 45 19.47 16.75 10.00
N GLU A 46 18.25 17.00 9.53
CA GLU A 46 17.36 17.96 10.19
C GLU A 46 16.81 17.36 11.49
N GLN A 47 17.11 18.02 12.61
CA GLN A 47 16.57 17.67 13.92
C GLN A 47 15.05 17.86 13.88
N SER A 48 14.32 16.77 13.79
CA SER A 48 12.87 16.80 14.02
C SER A 48 12.65 17.23 15.48
N HIS A 49 12.21 18.48 15.67
CA HIS A 49 11.78 18.99 16.98
C HIS A 49 10.81 17.99 17.62
N ILE A 50 10.92 17.81 18.95
CA ILE A 50 10.07 16.88 19.73
C ILE A 50 8.58 17.10 19.44
N ALA A 51 8.15 18.36 19.25
CA ALA A 51 6.81 18.73 18.82
C ALA A 51 6.37 18.09 17.48
N GLY A 52 7.30 17.97 16.52
CA GLY A 52 7.05 17.30 15.24
C GLY A 52 6.89 15.78 15.35
N ARG A 53 7.49 15.15 16.37
CA ARG A 53 7.32 13.70 16.65
C ARG A 53 5.95 13.42 17.25
N TYR A 54 5.51 14.22 18.22
CA TYR A 54 4.15 14.12 18.77
C TYR A 54 3.09 14.40 17.70
N GLY A 55 3.33 15.37 16.81
CA GLY A 55 2.46 15.62 15.66
C GLY A 55 2.32 14.42 14.70
N LYS A 56 3.38 13.64 14.49
CA LYS A 56 3.31 12.41 13.67
C LYS A 56 2.45 11.32 14.33
N LEU A 57 2.62 11.09 15.64
CA LEU A 57 1.83 10.08 16.36
C LEU A 57 0.36 10.49 16.49
N GLN A 58 0.09 11.78 16.72
CA GLN A 58 -1.27 12.32 16.75
C GLN A 58 -1.97 12.14 15.40
N ARG A 59 -1.27 12.41 14.28
CA ARG A 59 -1.81 12.12 12.94
C ARG A 59 -2.10 10.64 12.74
N MET A 60 -1.22 9.75 13.19
CA MET A 60 -1.48 8.31 13.11
C MET A 60 -2.73 7.91 13.91
N SER A 61 -2.90 8.42 15.13
CA SER A 61 -4.10 8.16 15.93
C SER A 61 -5.38 8.68 15.23
N MET A 62 -5.31 9.86 14.61
CA MET A 62 -6.41 10.40 13.81
C MET A 62 -6.75 9.51 12.60
N TYR A 63 -5.74 8.99 11.89
CA TYR A 63 -5.97 8.07 10.77
C TYR A 63 -6.61 6.76 11.22
N LEU A 64 -6.20 6.20 12.36
CA LEU A 64 -6.83 4.99 12.90
C LEU A 64 -8.30 5.21 13.24
N LYS A 65 -8.66 6.40 13.74
CA LYS A 65 -10.04 6.81 13.99
C LYS A 65 -10.86 6.89 12.70
N ILE A 66 -10.34 7.60 11.69
CA ILE A 66 -11.02 7.77 10.40
C ILE A 66 -11.27 6.41 9.72
N LEU A 67 -10.30 5.50 9.80
CA LEU A 67 -10.42 4.16 9.23
C LEU A 67 -11.27 3.19 10.08
N GLY A 68 -11.70 3.59 11.28
CA GLY A 68 -12.45 2.71 12.18
C GLY A 68 -11.66 1.48 12.63
N LEU A 69 -10.34 1.60 12.80
CA LEU A 69 -9.44 0.49 13.11
C LEU A 69 -8.98 0.41 14.57
N GLU A 70 -9.39 1.35 15.43
CA GLU A 70 -8.91 1.45 16.81
C GLU A 70 -9.13 0.15 17.61
N ASP A 71 -10.36 -0.36 17.62
CA ASP A 71 -10.71 -1.57 18.38
C ASP A 71 -9.98 -2.80 17.83
N ARG A 72 -9.96 -2.95 16.50
CA ARG A 72 -9.29 -4.08 15.84
C ARG A 72 -7.80 -4.12 16.13
N ILE A 73 -7.14 -2.97 16.18
CA ILE A 73 -5.71 -2.89 16.51
C ILE A 73 -5.47 -3.19 17.99
N ALA A 74 -6.35 -2.72 18.87
CA ALA A 74 -6.23 -2.98 20.31
C ALA A 74 -6.33 -4.46 20.67
N GLU A 75 -7.04 -5.25 19.87
CA GLU A 75 -7.17 -6.70 20.04
C GLU A 75 -5.93 -7.50 19.59
N LEU A 76 -5.09 -6.93 18.73
CA LEU A 76 -3.91 -7.62 18.18
C LEU A 76 -2.86 -7.91 19.24
N LYS A 77 -2.27 -9.11 19.18
CA LYS A 77 -1.08 -9.46 19.95
C LYS A 77 0.15 -9.06 19.15
N VAL A 78 0.79 -7.95 19.52
CA VAL A 78 1.87 -7.32 18.76
C VAL A 78 3.24 -7.61 19.37
N ILE A 79 4.15 -8.13 18.56
CA ILE A 79 5.59 -8.15 18.85
C ILE A 79 6.24 -7.02 18.06
N HIS A 80 6.78 -6.01 18.77
CA HIS A 80 7.48 -4.89 18.14
C HIS A 80 8.99 -5.05 18.31
N VAL A 81 9.70 -5.16 17.19
CA VAL A 81 11.17 -5.30 17.16
C VAL A 81 11.82 -3.99 16.71
N SER A 82 12.71 -3.46 17.55
CA SER A 82 13.53 -2.27 17.25
C SER A 82 15.03 -2.60 17.34
N GLY A 83 15.88 -1.72 16.81
CA GLY A 83 17.34 -1.88 16.83
C GLY A 83 18.03 -1.50 15.52
N THR A 84 19.36 -1.47 15.52
CA THR A 84 20.14 -1.03 14.34
C THR A 84 20.25 -2.13 13.28
N LYS A 85 20.48 -3.38 13.70
CA LYS A 85 20.70 -4.54 12.83
C LYS A 85 19.80 -5.71 13.27
N GLY A 86 19.63 -6.70 12.40
CA GLY A 86 18.94 -7.96 12.75
C GLY A 86 17.40 -7.91 12.80
N LYS A 87 16.76 -6.73 12.87
CA LYS A 87 15.30 -6.59 12.97
C LYS A 87 14.50 -7.47 12.00
N GLY A 88 14.81 -7.41 10.70
CA GLY A 88 14.11 -8.17 9.67
C GLY A 88 14.22 -9.68 9.89
N SER A 89 15.44 -10.16 10.15
CA SER A 89 15.71 -11.57 10.45
C SER A 89 15.00 -12.01 11.73
N THR A 90 15.07 -11.22 12.80
CA THR A 90 14.37 -11.50 14.07
C THR A 90 12.85 -11.58 13.87
N CYS A 91 12.24 -10.63 13.16
CA CYS A 91 10.81 -10.66 12.90
C CYS A 91 10.41 -11.88 12.07
N THR A 92 11.21 -12.23 11.05
CA THR A 92 10.97 -13.40 10.19
C THR A 92 11.06 -14.71 10.99
N PHE A 93 12.05 -14.84 11.87
CA PHE A 93 12.16 -16.02 12.74
C PHE A 93 11.01 -16.11 13.74
N CYS A 94 10.63 -14.99 14.37
CA CYS A 94 9.49 -14.96 15.29
C CYS A 94 8.19 -15.35 14.58
N GLU A 95 7.93 -14.79 13.39
CA GLU A 95 6.76 -15.12 12.57
C GLU A 95 6.73 -16.61 12.24
N ALA A 96 7.85 -17.17 11.76
CA ALA A 96 7.91 -18.55 11.32
C ALA A 96 7.67 -19.53 12.49
N ILE A 97 8.28 -19.27 13.66
CA ILE A 97 8.08 -20.08 14.86
C ILE A 97 6.62 -20.03 15.31
N LEU A 98 6.02 -18.83 15.40
CA LEU A 98 4.63 -18.68 15.81
C LEU A 98 3.66 -19.36 14.83
N ARG A 99 3.92 -19.23 13.53
CA ARG A 99 3.12 -19.89 12.51
C ARG A 99 3.21 -21.41 12.61
N GLU A 100 4.41 -21.94 12.86
CA GLU A 100 4.62 -23.39 13.08
C GLU A 100 3.91 -23.90 14.34
N CYS A 101 3.78 -23.05 15.35
CA CYS A 101 2.96 -23.33 16.55
C CYS A 101 1.44 -23.24 16.29
N GLY A 102 0.99 -23.04 15.05
CA GLY A 102 -0.42 -23.02 14.67
C GLY A 102 -1.12 -21.67 14.82
N PHE A 103 -0.39 -20.58 15.10
CA PHE A 103 -0.97 -19.25 15.15
C PHE A 103 -1.17 -18.67 13.75
N ARG A 104 -2.26 -17.91 13.55
CA ARG A 104 -2.39 -17.02 12.40
C ARG A 104 -1.49 -15.82 12.60
N THR A 105 -0.55 -15.61 11.69
CA THR A 105 0.50 -14.60 11.84
C THR A 105 0.38 -13.50 10.79
N GLY A 106 0.81 -12.30 11.19
CA GLY A 106 1.08 -11.18 10.29
C GLY A 106 2.49 -10.67 10.52
N LEU A 107 3.17 -10.26 9.47
CA LEU A 107 4.53 -9.71 9.51
C LEU A 107 4.60 -8.43 8.69
N PHE A 108 5.12 -7.38 9.34
CA PHE A 108 5.41 -6.11 8.70
C PHE A 108 6.90 -5.80 8.76
N THR A 109 7.54 -5.65 7.61
CA THR A 109 8.98 -5.37 7.49
C THR A 109 9.28 -4.28 6.47
N SER A 110 10.39 -3.55 6.66
CA SER A 110 10.86 -2.55 5.68
C SER A 110 12.39 -2.38 5.73
N PRO A 111 13.04 -1.94 4.63
CA PRO A 111 12.46 -1.73 3.29
C PRO A 111 12.11 -3.06 2.58
N HIS A 112 11.49 -2.97 1.40
CA HIS A 112 11.37 -4.09 0.46
C HIS A 112 12.54 -4.07 -0.53
N LEU A 113 12.78 -5.16 -1.25
CA LEU A 113 13.83 -5.25 -2.27
C LEU A 113 13.30 -5.03 -3.69
N ILE A 114 12.21 -5.71 -4.07
CA ILE A 114 11.66 -5.67 -5.43
C ILE A 114 10.27 -5.05 -5.39
N ASP A 115 9.41 -5.51 -4.49
CA ASP A 115 7.99 -5.17 -4.47
C ASP A 115 7.52 -4.71 -3.09
N VAL A 116 6.69 -3.65 -3.01
CA VAL A 116 6.14 -3.15 -1.75
C VAL A 116 5.31 -4.17 -0.99
N ARG A 117 4.73 -5.16 -1.68
CA ARG A 117 3.96 -6.25 -1.07
C ARG A 117 4.83 -7.13 -0.16
N GLU A 118 6.14 -7.22 -0.39
CA GLU A 118 7.10 -7.89 0.51
C GLU A 118 7.05 -7.35 1.94
N ARG A 119 6.55 -6.11 2.12
CA ARG A 119 6.41 -5.50 3.44
C ARG A 119 5.28 -6.09 4.27
N PHE A 120 4.33 -6.81 3.65
CA PHE A 120 3.13 -7.29 4.31
C PHE A 120 2.97 -8.79 4.03
N ARG A 121 3.20 -9.60 5.07
CA ARG A 121 3.00 -11.06 4.99
C ARG A 121 1.90 -11.52 5.94
N ILE A 122 1.05 -12.41 5.46
CA ILE A 122 0.03 -13.10 6.26
C ILE A 122 0.28 -14.59 6.12
N ASN A 123 0.45 -15.28 7.25
CA ASN A 123 0.78 -16.71 7.28
C ASN A 123 1.97 -17.08 6.38
N GLY A 124 3.06 -16.30 6.45
CA GLY A 124 4.25 -16.54 5.65
C GLY A 124 4.11 -16.25 4.15
N LEU A 125 3.03 -15.63 3.67
CA LEU A 125 2.86 -15.28 2.26
C LEU A 125 2.67 -13.78 2.08
N ASP A 126 3.31 -13.21 1.06
CA ASP A 126 3.10 -11.82 0.67
C ASP A 126 1.62 -11.62 0.26
N ILE A 127 1.08 -10.44 0.51
CA ILE A 127 -0.29 -10.13 0.06
C ILE A 127 -0.37 -10.08 -1.47
N THR A 128 -1.53 -10.46 -2.01
CA THR A 128 -1.79 -10.38 -3.45
C THR A 128 -1.89 -8.93 -3.92
N GLU A 129 -1.73 -8.72 -5.23
CA GLU A 129 -1.91 -7.42 -5.87
C GLU A 129 -3.31 -6.84 -5.59
N ASP A 130 -4.36 -7.65 -5.77
CA ASP A 130 -5.75 -7.23 -5.52
C ASP A 130 -5.96 -6.74 -4.09
N LYS A 131 -5.41 -7.46 -3.10
CA LYS A 131 -5.50 -7.07 -1.71
C LYS A 131 -4.76 -5.76 -1.45
N PHE A 132 -3.56 -5.62 -2.01
CA PHE A 132 -2.80 -4.38 -1.87
C PHE A 132 -3.57 -3.20 -2.49
N LEU A 133 -4.05 -3.34 -3.72
CA LEU A 133 -4.81 -2.31 -4.43
C LEU A 133 -6.07 -1.90 -3.67
N PHE A 134 -6.86 -2.88 -3.23
CA PHE A 134 -8.06 -2.65 -2.44
C PHE A 134 -7.75 -1.81 -1.20
N TYR A 135 -6.86 -2.28 -0.33
CA TYR A 135 -6.57 -1.55 0.92
C TYR A 135 -5.83 -0.23 0.69
N PHE A 136 -5.01 -0.13 -0.35
CA PHE A 136 -4.34 1.12 -0.71
C PHE A 136 -5.36 2.20 -1.07
N TRP A 137 -6.29 1.91 -1.99
CA TRP A 137 -7.27 2.89 -2.42
C TRP A 137 -8.31 3.19 -1.35
N GLU A 138 -8.73 2.22 -0.55
CA GLU A 138 -9.56 2.45 0.63
C GLU A 138 -8.91 3.47 1.58
N CYS A 139 -7.63 3.25 1.93
CA CYS A 139 -6.91 4.19 2.79
C CYS A 139 -6.69 5.55 2.10
N TRP A 140 -6.39 5.55 0.80
CA TRP A 140 -6.16 6.77 0.04
C TRP A 140 -7.40 7.68 0.03
N HIS A 141 -8.57 7.14 -0.29
CA HIS A 141 -9.80 7.93 -0.38
C HIS A 141 -10.32 8.42 0.97
N LEU A 142 -10.11 7.64 2.04
CA LEU A 142 -10.58 8.02 3.38
C LEU A 142 -9.64 9.02 4.08
N LEU A 143 -8.35 9.03 3.75
CA LEU A 143 -7.35 9.84 4.47
C LEU A 143 -6.89 11.10 3.73
N ARG A 144 -7.27 11.27 2.44
CA ARG A 144 -6.94 12.47 1.68
C ARG A 144 -8.04 13.54 1.69
#